data_AF-A0A257W6M1-F1
#
_entry.id   AF-A0A257W6M1-F1
#
_cell.length_a   1.000
_cell.length_b   1.000
_cell.length_c   1.000
_cell.angle_alpha   90.00
_cell.angle_beta   90.00
_cell.angle_gamma   90.00
#
_symmetry.space_group_name_H-M   'P 1'
#
loop_
_entity.id
_entity.type
_entity.pdbx_description
1 polymer ?
#
loop_
_entity_poly.entity_id
_entity_poly.type
_entity_poly.pdbx_seq_one_letter_code
_entity_poly.pdbx_strand_id
1 'polypeptide(L)'
;MKVQQFLEHHGLSQNPFSQEDAQTDPLFKQHCSRDVFHPAWDKIFGTADEPATAVVFGEKGSGKTALRLQIVEQIAGHNRQHPDKRVFVIEYDDFNPFLDAFHERMKMFSSKPEKTLARFRLWDHMDAILSIGVTQLVTAILDGTDPTRDESFAIDGGKLTLLTPPQKRDLLLLAAYYDHSLGLSPGERWTRLRRKLHFHNWKAYWDLALGIGGTSLLFGLTTYFGGLTQFRDS
;
A
#
# COMPACT_ATOMS: atom_id res chain seq x y z
N MET A 1 6.92 5.56 49.91
CA MET A 1 7.86 4.61 49.27
C MET A 1 8.35 5.23 47.98
N LYS A 2 9.67 5.31 47.72
CA LYS A 2 10.16 5.88 46.45
C LYS A 2 9.85 4.89 45.33
N VAL A 3 9.32 5.38 44.21
CA VAL A 3 8.96 4.55 43.02
C VAL A 3 10.13 3.66 42.59
N GLN A 4 11.37 4.16 42.69
CA GLN A 4 12.60 3.40 42.42
C GLN A 4 12.70 2.10 43.26
N GLN A 5 12.42 2.17 44.56
CA GLN A 5 12.54 1.01 45.47
C GLN A 5 11.43 -0.03 45.22
N PHE A 6 10.26 0.42 44.76
CA PHE A 6 9.18 -0.47 44.34
C PHE A 6 9.56 -1.23 43.06
N LEU A 7 10.11 -0.52 42.07
CA LEU A 7 10.54 -1.12 40.80
C LEU A 7 11.71 -2.10 41.01
N GLU A 8 12.71 -1.72 41.81
CA GLU A 8 13.83 -2.59 42.16
C GLU A 8 13.38 -3.85 42.90
N HIS A 9 12.39 -3.75 43.80
CA HIS A 9 11.83 -4.91 44.49
C HIS A 9 11.16 -5.91 43.54
N HIS A 10 10.59 -5.42 42.44
CA HIS A 10 9.97 -6.24 41.39
C HIS A 10 10.92 -6.57 40.23
N GLY A 11 12.23 -6.30 40.37
CA GLY A 11 13.24 -6.62 39.35
C GLY A 11 13.19 -5.74 38.11
N LEU A 12 12.49 -4.61 38.17
CA LEU A 12 12.38 -3.65 37.07
C LEU A 12 13.52 -2.64 37.17
N SER A 13 14.44 -2.68 36.19
CA SER A 13 15.60 -1.78 36.10
C SER A 13 15.24 -0.37 35.61
N GLN A 14 14.06 -0.21 35.02
CA GLN A 14 13.56 1.07 34.50
C GLN A 14 12.05 1.20 34.77
N ASN A 15 11.58 2.45 34.78
CA ASN A 15 10.16 2.76 35.02
C ASN A 15 9.32 2.50 33.75
N PRO A 16 8.41 1.50 33.76
CA PRO A 16 7.54 1.17 32.63
C PRO A 16 6.44 2.20 32.36
N PHE A 17 6.33 3.25 33.17
CA PHE A 17 5.38 4.35 33.01
C PHE A 17 6.07 5.69 32.74
N SER A 18 7.34 5.66 32.32
CA SER A 18 8.13 6.89 32.10
C SER A 18 7.79 7.62 30.81
N GLN A 19 7.14 6.94 29.86
CA GLN A 19 6.74 7.50 28.57
C GLN A 19 5.21 7.47 28.44
N GLU A 20 4.63 8.58 27.95
CA GLU A 20 3.17 8.66 27.71
C GLU A 20 2.76 7.89 26.44
N ASP A 21 3.67 7.79 25.46
CA ASP A 21 3.40 7.17 24.17
C ASP A 21 4.10 5.82 24.01
N ALA A 22 3.32 4.80 23.64
CA ALA A 22 3.80 3.46 23.36
C ALA A 22 4.76 3.41 22.13
N GLN A 23 4.64 4.37 21.20
CA GLN A 23 5.57 4.46 20.07
C GLN A 23 6.97 4.90 20.48
N THR A 24 7.14 5.60 21.61
CA THR A 24 8.44 6.07 22.06
C THR A 24 8.97 5.31 23.28
N ASP A 25 8.13 4.47 23.89
CA ASP A 25 8.49 3.65 25.05
C ASP A 25 9.42 2.47 24.68
N PRO A 26 10.71 2.51 25.10
CA PRO A 26 11.64 1.42 24.83
C PRO A 26 11.31 0.14 25.57
N LEU A 27 10.77 0.22 26.80
CA LEU A 27 10.40 -0.94 27.61
C LEU A 27 9.22 -1.67 26.98
N PHE A 28 8.25 -0.89 26.51
CA PHE A 28 7.11 -1.45 25.79
C PHE A 28 7.57 -2.23 24.55
N LYS A 29 8.41 -1.61 23.70
CA LYS A 29 8.91 -2.22 22.46
C LYS A 29 9.83 -3.42 22.67
N GLN A 30 10.57 -3.46 23.76
CA GLN A 30 11.54 -4.53 24.03
C GLN A 30 10.91 -5.75 24.72
N HIS A 31 9.93 -5.52 25.58
CA HIS A 31 9.42 -6.56 26.49
C HIS A 31 7.91 -6.72 26.44
N CYS A 32 7.13 -5.64 26.57
CA CYS A 32 5.68 -5.77 26.70
C CYS A 32 4.98 -6.10 25.37
N SER A 33 5.58 -5.74 24.24
CA SER A 33 4.97 -5.94 22.92
C SER A 33 4.90 -7.41 22.49
N ARG A 34 5.69 -8.29 23.12
CA ARG A 34 5.77 -9.72 22.79
C ARG A 34 5.09 -10.64 23.78
N ASP A 35 5.15 -10.29 25.07
CA ASP A 35 4.83 -11.25 26.14
C ASP A 35 3.62 -10.85 27.00
N VAL A 36 3.16 -9.60 26.90
CA VAL A 36 2.10 -9.05 27.77
C VAL A 36 0.92 -8.56 26.94
N PHE A 37 -0.16 -9.33 26.90
CA PHE A 37 -1.33 -9.01 26.08
C PHE A 37 -2.54 -8.56 26.89
N HIS A 38 -3.44 -7.84 26.20
CA HIS A 38 -4.74 -7.50 26.75
C HIS A 38 -5.54 -8.78 27.09
N PRO A 39 -6.34 -8.84 28.18
CA PRO A 39 -7.08 -10.05 28.54
C PRO A 39 -8.04 -10.58 27.45
N ALA A 40 -8.51 -9.69 26.58
CA ALA A 40 -9.36 -10.03 25.44
C ALA A 40 -8.58 -10.17 24.11
N TRP A 41 -7.25 -10.37 24.17
CA TRP A 41 -6.37 -10.41 23.00
C TRP A 41 -6.87 -11.36 21.92
N ASP A 42 -7.21 -12.59 22.27
CA ASP A 42 -7.66 -13.60 21.31
C ASP A 42 -8.93 -13.18 20.56
N LYS A 43 -9.79 -12.36 21.18
CA LYS A 43 -10.99 -11.81 20.53
C LYS A 43 -10.67 -10.64 19.59
N ILE A 44 -9.62 -9.89 19.89
CA ILE A 44 -9.23 -8.70 19.13
C ILE A 44 -8.33 -9.09 17.96
N PHE A 45 -7.31 -9.92 18.22
CA PHE A 45 -6.35 -10.37 17.23
C PHE A 45 -6.90 -11.55 16.41
N GLY A 46 -7.54 -12.53 17.06
CA GLY A 46 -7.85 -13.81 16.44
C GLY A 46 -6.55 -14.58 16.19
N THR A 47 -6.26 -14.86 14.92
CA THR A 47 -4.97 -15.40 14.49
C THR A 47 -4.46 -14.65 13.27
N ALA A 48 -3.18 -14.83 12.91
CA ALA A 48 -2.65 -14.20 11.71
C ALA A 48 -3.31 -14.72 10.42
N ASP A 49 -3.57 -16.04 10.34
CA ASP A 49 -4.24 -16.66 9.18
C ASP A 49 -5.74 -16.33 9.13
N GLU A 50 -6.38 -16.17 10.29
CA GLU A 50 -7.80 -15.84 10.44
C GLU A 50 -7.94 -14.62 11.37
N PRO A 51 -7.73 -13.40 10.86
CA PRO A 51 -7.80 -12.18 11.66
C PRO A 51 -9.24 -11.90 12.09
N ALA A 52 -9.42 -11.53 13.35
CA ALA A 52 -10.73 -11.15 13.88
C ALA A 52 -11.11 -9.72 13.47
N THR A 53 -12.40 -9.49 13.20
CA THR A 53 -12.94 -8.12 13.05
C THR A 53 -13.33 -7.59 14.42
N ALA A 54 -12.61 -6.59 14.93
CA ALA A 54 -12.83 -6.01 16.24
C ALA A 54 -12.88 -4.48 16.19
N VAL A 55 -13.75 -3.89 17.03
CA VAL A 55 -13.78 -2.45 17.30
C VAL A 55 -13.40 -2.25 18.76
N VAL A 56 -12.31 -1.54 19.00
CA VAL A 56 -11.75 -1.34 20.34
C VAL A 56 -11.98 0.10 20.80
N PHE A 57 -12.81 0.26 21.82
CA PHE A 57 -13.00 1.55 22.51
C PHE A 57 -12.13 1.62 23.75
N GLY A 58 -11.65 2.82 24.06
CA GLY A 58 -10.93 3.07 25.32
C GLY A 58 -10.60 4.55 25.49
N GLU A 59 -10.35 4.95 26.72
CA GLU A 59 -9.99 6.33 27.07
C GLU A 59 -8.60 6.72 26.53
N LYS A 60 -8.26 8.02 26.56
CA LYS A 60 -6.90 8.45 26.21
C LYS A 60 -5.91 7.75 27.14
N GLY A 61 -4.84 7.18 26.58
CA GLY A 61 -3.84 6.44 27.36
C GLY A 61 -4.23 4.99 27.69
N SER A 62 -5.38 4.48 27.25
CA SER A 62 -5.83 3.10 27.52
C SER A 62 -5.04 1.99 26.81
N GLY A 63 -3.94 2.32 26.13
CA GLY A 63 -3.12 1.34 25.40
C GLY A 63 -3.64 0.92 24.02
N LYS A 64 -4.53 1.68 23.37
CA LYS A 64 -4.96 1.36 21.98
C LYS A 64 -3.78 1.35 20.99
N THR A 65 -2.89 2.33 21.09
CA THR A 65 -1.67 2.40 20.28
C THR A 65 -0.74 1.23 20.57
N ALA A 66 -0.56 0.89 21.85
CA ALA A 66 0.19 -0.29 22.27
C ALA A 66 -0.37 -1.59 21.67
N LEU A 67 -1.70 -1.78 21.75
CA LEU A 67 -2.38 -2.92 21.16
C LEU A 67 -2.15 -3.01 19.64
N ARG A 68 -2.22 -1.88 18.91
CA ARG A 68 -1.91 -1.83 17.48
C ARG A 68 -0.49 -2.29 17.19
N LEU A 69 0.50 -1.75 17.92
CA LEU A 69 1.90 -2.13 17.76
C LEU A 69 2.13 -3.62 18.04
N GLN A 70 1.45 -4.18 19.04
CA GLN A 70 1.47 -5.62 19.33
C GLN A 70 0.93 -6.44 18.16
N ILE A 71 -0.18 -6.02 17.53
CA ILE A 71 -0.77 -6.72 16.39
C ILE A 71 0.23 -6.75 15.23
N VAL A 72 0.83 -5.60 14.90
CA VAL A 72 1.82 -5.48 13.82
C VAL A 72 3.03 -6.36 14.10
N GLU A 73 3.54 -6.36 15.34
CA GLU A 73 4.72 -7.18 15.70
C GLU A 73 4.42 -8.68 15.66
N GLN A 74 3.25 -9.12 16.13
CA GLN A 74 2.84 -10.53 16.04
C GLN A 74 2.69 -10.98 14.60
N ILE A 75 2.12 -10.13 13.73
CA ILE A 75 2.04 -10.41 12.29
C ILE A 75 3.43 -10.46 11.66
N ALA A 76 4.33 -9.54 12.01
CA ALA A 76 5.72 -9.57 11.54
C ALA A 76 6.42 -10.88 11.96
N GLY A 77 6.20 -11.33 13.20
CA GLY A 77 6.67 -12.62 13.70
C GLY A 77 6.13 -13.80 12.89
N HIS A 78 4.82 -13.82 12.65
CA HIS A 78 4.16 -14.84 11.84
C HIS A 78 4.71 -14.85 10.40
N ASN A 79 4.86 -13.69 9.76
CA ASN A 79 5.36 -13.57 8.39
C ASN A 79 6.80 -14.09 8.23
N ARG A 80 7.64 -13.92 9.25
CA ARG A 80 9.00 -14.48 9.27
C ARG A 80 8.98 -16.02 9.33
N GLN A 81 8.04 -16.59 10.08
CA GLN A 81 7.90 -18.04 10.22
C GLN A 81 7.16 -18.70 9.04
N HIS A 82 6.28 -17.94 8.37
CA HIS A 82 5.41 -18.41 7.29
C HIS A 82 5.65 -17.63 6.00
N PRO A 83 6.82 -17.76 5.35
CA PRO A 83 7.18 -16.95 4.17
C PRO A 83 6.24 -17.13 2.97
N ASP A 84 5.49 -18.24 2.93
CA ASP A 84 4.54 -18.57 1.87
C ASP A 84 3.09 -18.17 2.15
N LYS A 85 2.75 -17.82 3.40
CA LYS A 85 1.41 -17.43 3.83
C LYS A 85 1.48 -16.18 4.69
N ARG A 86 1.92 -15.09 4.06
CA ARG A 86 2.13 -13.82 4.78
C ARG A 86 0.87 -12.99 4.80
N VAL A 87 0.70 -12.27 5.89
CA VAL A 87 -0.35 -11.29 6.08
C VAL A 87 0.17 -9.92 5.68
N PHE A 88 -0.56 -9.25 4.81
CA PHE A 88 -0.27 -7.88 4.41
C PHE A 88 -1.00 -6.91 5.34
N VAL A 89 -0.24 -6.06 6.04
CA VAL A 89 -0.78 -5.10 7.01
C VAL A 89 -0.84 -3.73 6.38
N ILE A 90 -1.99 -3.06 6.51
CA ILE A 90 -2.17 -1.67 6.12
C ILE A 90 -2.51 -0.87 7.37
N GLU A 91 -1.55 -0.10 7.87
CA GLU A 91 -1.79 0.84 8.97
C GLU A 91 -2.43 2.12 8.42
N TYR A 92 -3.67 2.36 8.81
CA TYR A 92 -4.37 3.62 8.59
C TYR A 92 -4.59 4.31 9.94
N ASP A 93 -3.54 4.99 10.41
CA ASP A 93 -3.48 5.58 11.75
C ASP A 93 -3.38 7.11 11.76
N ASP A 94 -2.77 7.71 10.73
CA ASP A 94 -2.78 9.16 10.52
C ASP A 94 -3.77 9.55 9.41
N PHE A 95 -4.83 10.24 9.82
CA PHE A 95 -5.87 10.71 8.92
C PHE A 95 -5.56 12.08 8.30
N ASN A 96 -4.67 12.87 8.91
CA ASN A 96 -4.49 14.28 8.56
C ASN A 96 -4.01 14.49 7.11
N PRO A 97 -3.02 13.74 6.58
CA PRO A 97 -2.55 13.94 5.22
C PRO A 97 -3.66 13.77 4.16
N PHE A 98 -4.60 12.85 4.39
CA PHE A 98 -5.72 12.62 3.50
C PHE A 98 -6.76 13.73 3.58
N LEU A 99 -7.04 14.23 4.79
CA LEU A 99 -7.91 15.39 4.98
C LEU A 99 -7.33 16.65 4.35
N ASP A 100 -6.03 16.88 4.49
CA ASP A 100 -5.37 18.06 3.92
C ASP A 100 -5.40 18.02 2.40
N ALA A 101 -5.06 16.87 1.79
CA ALA A 101 -5.13 16.68 0.34
C ALA A 101 -6.57 16.81 -0.18
N PHE A 102 -7.54 16.24 0.54
CA PHE A 102 -8.96 16.37 0.19
C PHE A 102 -9.44 17.82 0.30
N HIS A 103 -9.05 18.51 1.39
CA HIS A 103 -9.40 19.90 1.59
C HIS A 103 -8.81 20.79 0.52
N GLU A 104 -7.54 20.62 0.17
CA GLU A 104 -6.88 21.37 -0.89
C GLU A 104 -7.61 21.25 -2.23
N ARG A 105 -8.02 20.05 -2.63
CA ARG A 105 -8.81 19.82 -3.85
C ARG A 105 -10.21 20.43 -3.76
N MET A 106 -10.79 20.48 -2.57
CA MET A 106 -12.13 21.02 -2.33
C MET A 106 -12.16 22.52 -2.04
N LYS A 107 -11.01 23.20 -1.91
CA LYS A 107 -10.93 24.66 -1.68
C LYS A 107 -11.70 25.46 -2.73
N MET A 108 -11.79 24.94 -3.96
CA MET A 108 -12.57 25.55 -5.04
C MET A 108 -14.09 25.57 -4.74
N PHE A 109 -14.59 24.64 -3.93
CA PHE A 109 -16.01 24.49 -3.59
C PHE A 109 -16.36 24.91 -2.15
N SER A 110 -15.40 24.89 -1.22
CA SER A 110 -15.59 25.31 0.16
C SER A 110 -14.25 25.63 0.84
N SER A 111 -14.10 26.86 1.33
CA SER A 111 -12.94 27.29 2.10
C SER A 111 -12.96 26.86 3.57
N LYS A 112 -14.10 26.38 4.09
CA LYS A 112 -14.24 25.97 5.50
C LYS A 112 -13.90 24.48 5.69
N PRO A 113 -12.96 24.12 6.59
CA PRO A 113 -12.59 22.72 6.87
C PRO A 113 -13.77 21.85 7.35
N GLU A 114 -14.60 22.36 8.26
CA GLU A 114 -15.76 21.64 8.83
C GLU A 114 -16.75 21.16 7.76
N LYS A 115 -17.06 22.01 6.79
CA LYS A 115 -17.94 21.68 5.66
C LYS A 115 -17.33 20.66 4.72
N THR A 116 -16.00 20.62 4.67
CA THR A 116 -15.24 19.68 3.84
C THR A 116 -15.24 18.32 4.51
N LEU A 117 -15.00 18.26 5.82
CA LEU A 117 -15.08 17.03 6.60
C LEU A 117 -16.48 16.40 6.56
N ALA A 118 -17.54 17.21 6.61
CA ALA A 118 -18.92 16.71 6.50
C ALA A 118 -19.24 16.05 5.14
N ARG A 119 -18.41 16.30 4.12
CA ARG A 119 -18.51 15.68 2.79
C ARG A 119 -17.61 14.46 2.63
N PHE A 120 -16.75 14.17 3.60
CA PHE A 120 -15.91 12.97 3.61
C PHE A 120 -16.78 11.74 3.87
N ARG A 121 -16.59 10.69 3.09
CA ARG A 121 -17.47 9.52 3.04
C ARG A 121 -16.65 8.24 3.20
N LEU A 122 -17.37 7.12 3.33
CA LEU A 122 -16.75 5.81 3.51
C LEU A 122 -15.82 5.44 2.35
N TRP A 123 -16.20 5.77 1.11
CA TRP A 123 -15.34 5.50 -0.05
C TRP A 123 -14.04 6.30 0.00
N ASP A 124 -14.03 7.51 0.56
CA ASP A 124 -12.80 8.31 0.70
C ASP A 124 -11.83 7.65 1.71
N HIS A 125 -12.36 7.00 2.77
CA HIS A 125 -11.54 6.15 3.65
C HIS A 125 -11.01 4.91 2.92
N MET A 126 -11.82 4.27 2.08
CA MET A 126 -11.35 3.14 1.28
C MET A 126 -10.25 3.55 0.29
N ASP A 127 -10.39 4.72 -0.35
CA ASP A 127 -9.38 5.27 -1.24
C ASP A 127 -8.08 5.59 -0.50
N ALA A 128 -8.15 6.09 0.74
CA ALA A 128 -6.98 6.28 1.59
C ALA A 128 -6.27 4.94 1.90
N ILE A 129 -7.02 3.92 2.33
CA ILE A 129 -6.48 2.58 2.63
C ILE A 129 -5.85 1.96 1.37
N LEU A 130 -6.51 2.07 0.22
CA LEU A 130 -5.99 1.59 -1.06
C LEU A 130 -4.74 2.36 -1.47
N SER A 131 -4.69 3.67 -1.29
CA SER A 131 -3.50 4.46 -1.58
C SER A 131 -2.31 4.02 -0.73
N ILE A 132 -2.50 3.87 0.58
CA ILE A 132 -1.45 3.39 1.49
C ILE A 132 -0.98 1.99 1.06
N GLY A 133 -1.92 1.04 0.92
CA GLY A 133 -1.60 -0.35 0.59
C GLY A 133 -0.93 -0.50 -0.78
N VAL A 134 -1.43 0.18 -1.80
CA VAL A 134 -0.86 0.12 -3.16
C VAL A 134 0.51 0.77 -3.20
N THR A 135 0.71 1.93 -2.56
CA THR A 135 2.04 2.55 -2.51
C THR A 135 3.05 1.70 -1.77
N GLN A 136 2.68 1.08 -0.65
CA GLN A 136 3.54 0.12 0.05
C GLN A 136 3.87 -1.08 -0.85
N LEU A 137 2.87 -1.66 -1.50
CA LEU A 137 3.02 -2.80 -2.40
C LEU A 137 3.95 -2.48 -3.57
N VAL A 138 3.71 -1.38 -4.29
CA VAL A 138 4.56 -0.95 -5.41
C VAL A 138 5.98 -0.68 -4.93
N THR A 139 6.14 -0.02 -3.79
CA THR A 139 7.46 0.29 -3.22
C THR A 139 8.22 -0.99 -2.85
N ALA A 140 7.56 -1.97 -2.24
CA ALA A 140 8.14 -3.28 -1.95
C ALA A 140 8.55 -4.05 -3.22
N ILE A 141 7.74 -3.96 -4.29
CA ILE A 141 8.05 -4.59 -5.59
C ILE A 141 9.25 -3.93 -6.28
N LEU A 142 9.30 -2.60 -6.26
CA LEU A 142 10.31 -1.82 -6.95
C LEU A 142 11.68 -1.93 -6.26
N ASP A 143 11.70 -1.72 -4.95
CA ASP A 143 12.93 -1.64 -4.17
C ASP A 143 13.49 -3.05 -3.88
N GLY A 144 12.66 -4.09 -3.95
CA GLY A 144 13.07 -5.47 -3.65
C GLY A 144 13.61 -5.60 -2.23
N THR A 145 14.42 -6.63 -1.99
CA THR A 145 15.16 -6.88 -0.73
C THR A 145 16.20 -5.78 -0.50
N ASP A 146 15.73 -4.60 -0.11
CA ASP A 146 16.58 -3.62 0.56
C ASP A 146 16.94 -4.19 1.95
N PRO A 147 18.22 -4.47 2.24
CA PRO A 147 18.64 -5.07 3.51
C PRO A 147 18.39 -4.18 4.73
N THR A 148 18.00 -2.91 4.52
CA THR A 148 17.63 -1.99 5.59
C THR A 148 16.13 -2.05 5.97
N ARG A 149 15.31 -2.76 5.19
CA ARG A 149 13.87 -2.87 5.43
C ARG A 149 13.52 -4.16 6.17
N ASP A 150 12.44 -4.10 6.95
CA ASP A 150 11.92 -5.25 7.67
C ASP A 150 11.51 -6.36 6.68
N GLU A 151 12.28 -7.45 6.69
CA GLU A 151 12.07 -8.61 5.82
C GLU A 151 10.68 -9.25 5.98
N SER A 152 10.03 -9.03 7.14
CA SER A 152 8.70 -9.57 7.41
C SER A 152 7.62 -9.05 6.46
N PHE A 153 7.84 -7.91 5.80
CA PHE A 153 6.92 -7.31 4.82
C PHE A 153 7.52 -7.18 3.41
N ALA A 154 8.78 -7.58 3.20
CA ALA A 154 9.45 -7.49 1.91
C ALA A 154 8.84 -8.45 0.87
N ILE A 155 8.80 -8.10 -0.42
CA ILE A 155 8.27 -8.99 -1.46
C ILE A 155 9.43 -9.61 -2.24
N ASP A 156 9.49 -10.94 -2.24
CA ASP A 156 10.46 -11.66 -3.07
C ASP A 156 10.12 -11.48 -4.55
N GLY A 157 11.11 -10.99 -5.30
CA GLY A 157 11.02 -10.82 -6.75
C GLY A 157 10.73 -12.12 -7.50
N GLY A 158 11.15 -13.28 -6.96
CA GLY A 158 10.84 -14.59 -7.52
C GLY A 158 9.33 -14.86 -7.57
N LYS A 159 8.59 -14.44 -6.54
CA LYS A 159 7.13 -14.63 -6.45
C LYS A 159 6.34 -13.75 -7.44
N LEU A 160 6.93 -12.67 -7.95
CA LEU A 160 6.30 -11.82 -8.99
C LEU A 160 6.10 -12.55 -10.32
N THR A 161 6.90 -13.58 -10.58
CA THR A 161 6.77 -14.41 -11.78
C THR A 161 5.53 -15.32 -11.74
N LEU A 162 5.04 -15.63 -10.53
CA LEU A 162 3.84 -16.45 -10.32
C LEU A 162 2.55 -15.70 -10.67
N LEU A 163 2.60 -14.37 -10.78
CA LEU A 163 1.43 -13.57 -11.12
C LEU A 163 0.96 -13.87 -12.55
N THR A 164 -0.32 -14.20 -12.69
CA THR A 164 -0.97 -14.37 -13.99
C THR A 164 -1.06 -13.03 -14.74
N PRO A 165 -1.17 -13.03 -16.08
CA PRO A 165 -1.31 -11.79 -16.84
C PRO A 165 -2.46 -10.87 -16.40
N PRO A 166 -3.66 -11.38 -16.04
CA PRO A 166 -4.73 -10.55 -15.47
C PRO A 166 -4.32 -9.88 -14.15
N GLN A 167 -3.71 -10.63 -13.22
CA GLN A 167 -3.24 -10.08 -11.94
C GLN A 167 -2.19 -8.97 -12.14
N LYS A 168 -1.27 -9.15 -13.09
CA LYS A 168 -0.28 -8.11 -13.45
C LYS A 168 -0.96 -6.85 -13.99
N ARG A 169 -1.98 -7.00 -14.82
CA ARG A 169 -2.78 -5.89 -15.34
C ARG A 169 -3.52 -5.17 -14.21
N ASP A 170 -4.15 -5.91 -13.31
CA ASP A 170 -4.95 -5.33 -12.22
C ASP A 170 -4.05 -4.61 -11.21
N LEU A 171 -2.86 -5.15 -10.91
CA LEU A 171 -1.84 -4.46 -10.13
C LEU A 171 -1.38 -3.15 -10.79
N LEU A 172 -1.16 -3.17 -12.11
CA LEU A 172 -0.88 -1.94 -12.85
C LEU A 172 -2.07 -0.99 -12.75
N LEU A 173 -3.31 -1.43 -12.93
CA LEU A 173 -4.47 -0.55 -12.78
C LEU A 173 -4.53 0.10 -11.40
N LEU A 174 -4.32 -0.67 -10.34
CA LEU A 174 -4.25 -0.16 -8.97
C LEU A 174 -3.16 0.89 -8.81
N ALA A 175 -1.95 0.61 -9.31
CA ALA A 175 -0.84 1.56 -9.25
C ALA A 175 -1.13 2.87 -10.02
N ALA A 176 -1.94 2.83 -11.09
CA ALA A 176 -2.27 4.02 -11.86
C ALA A 176 -3.17 4.98 -11.06
N TYR A 177 -4.08 4.42 -10.25
CA TYR A 177 -5.06 5.20 -9.50
C TYR A 177 -4.56 5.58 -8.10
N TYR A 178 -3.80 4.71 -7.45
CA TYR A 178 -3.58 4.79 -6.00
C TYR A 178 -2.11 4.95 -5.58
N ASP A 179 -1.12 4.75 -6.48
CA ASP A 179 0.30 4.94 -6.11
C ASP A 179 0.64 6.43 -5.98
N HIS A 180 0.85 6.89 -4.75
CA HIS A 180 1.26 8.23 -4.40
C HIS A 180 2.57 8.21 -3.61
N SER A 181 3.69 8.16 -4.34
CA SER A 181 5.04 8.27 -3.75
C SER A 181 5.66 9.62 -4.05
N LEU A 182 6.35 10.20 -3.06
CA LEU A 182 7.07 11.47 -3.19
C LEU A 182 8.48 11.32 -3.78
N GLY A 183 9.01 10.09 -3.88
CA GLY A 183 10.42 9.86 -4.20
C GLY A 183 10.76 9.88 -5.70
N LEU A 184 9.80 9.57 -6.57
CA LEU A 184 9.98 9.50 -8.02
C LEU A 184 8.72 9.99 -8.71
N SER A 185 8.86 10.47 -9.95
CA SER A 185 7.69 10.90 -10.72
C SER A 185 6.74 9.72 -11.00
N PRO A 186 5.41 9.94 -11.06
CA PRO A 186 4.44 8.87 -11.27
C PRO A 186 4.71 8.05 -12.55
N GLY A 187 5.10 8.72 -13.64
CA GLY A 187 5.40 8.06 -14.92
C GLY A 187 6.64 7.17 -14.88
N GLU A 188 7.68 7.58 -14.15
CA GLU A 188 8.89 6.78 -13.98
C GLU A 188 8.63 5.56 -13.11
N ARG A 189 7.93 5.72 -11.97
CA ARG A 189 7.53 4.60 -11.09
C ARG A 189 6.69 3.59 -11.84
N TRP A 190 5.69 4.07 -12.58
CA TRP A 190 4.86 3.23 -13.45
C TRP A 190 5.71 2.40 -14.41
N THR A 191 6.62 3.06 -15.11
CA THR A 191 7.43 2.41 -16.14
C THR A 191 8.37 1.37 -15.51
N ARG A 192 8.95 1.67 -14.34
CA ARG A 192 9.76 0.71 -13.58
C ARG A 192 8.93 -0.49 -13.12
N LEU A 193 7.72 -0.26 -12.60
CA LEU A 193 6.83 -1.32 -12.14
C LEU A 193 6.44 -2.25 -13.28
N ARG A 194 6.01 -1.66 -14.41
CA ARG A 194 5.67 -2.42 -15.63
C ARG A 194 6.84 -3.29 -16.12
N ARG A 195 8.06 -2.75 -16.13
CA ARG A 195 9.26 -3.50 -16.49
C ARG A 195 9.52 -4.64 -15.51
N LYS A 196 9.44 -4.40 -14.20
CA LYS A 196 9.64 -5.40 -13.14
C LYS A 196 8.63 -6.55 -13.22
N LEU A 197 7.38 -6.26 -13.60
CA LEU A 197 6.33 -7.27 -13.82
C LEU A 197 6.46 -8.02 -15.15
N HIS A 198 7.39 -7.60 -16.02
CA HIS A 198 7.54 -8.09 -17.39
C HIS A 198 6.23 -8.03 -18.20
N PHE A 199 5.39 -7.01 -17.93
CA PHE A 199 4.08 -6.89 -18.58
C PHE A 199 4.19 -6.20 -19.95
N HIS A 200 3.95 -6.97 -21.00
CA HIS A 200 3.98 -6.53 -22.39
C HIS A 200 2.58 -6.61 -23.00
N ASN A 201 2.06 -5.48 -23.50
CA ASN A 201 0.74 -5.43 -24.12
C ASN A 201 0.86 -5.47 -25.66
N TRP A 202 1.59 -6.44 -26.20
CA TRP A 202 1.80 -6.51 -27.65
C TRP A 202 0.51 -6.70 -28.43
N LYS A 203 -0.48 -7.41 -27.86
CA LYS A 203 -1.79 -7.62 -28.49
C LYS A 203 -2.55 -6.31 -28.76
N ALA A 204 -2.47 -5.32 -27.87
CA ALA A 204 -3.13 -4.03 -28.10
C ALA A 204 -2.52 -3.24 -29.28
N TYR A 205 -1.24 -3.44 -29.58
CA TYR A 205 -0.59 -2.80 -30.73
C TYR A 205 -0.81 -3.57 -32.03
N TRP A 206 -1.19 -4.85 -31.96
CA TRP A 206 -1.46 -5.66 -33.15
C TRP A 206 -2.69 -5.17 -33.92
N ASP A 207 -3.78 -4.84 -33.23
CA ASP A 207 -4.99 -4.32 -33.88
C ASP A 207 -4.72 -2.96 -34.55
N LEU A 208 -3.95 -2.10 -33.88
CA LEU A 208 -3.54 -0.81 -34.42
C LEU A 208 -2.59 -0.98 -35.63
N ALA A 209 -1.63 -1.91 -35.54
CA ALA A 209 -0.70 -2.20 -36.63
C ALA A 209 -1.41 -2.81 -37.84
N LEU A 210 -2.42 -3.67 -37.63
CA LEU A 210 -3.30 -4.18 -38.68
C LEU A 210 -4.10 -3.05 -39.32
N GLY A 211 -4.62 -2.11 -38.53
CA GLY A 211 -5.34 -0.93 -39.04
C GLY A 211 -4.45 -0.01 -39.87
N ILE A 212 -3.24 0.29 -39.38
CA ILE A 212 -2.24 1.10 -40.12
C ILE A 212 -1.82 0.36 -41.40
N GLY A 213 -1.48 -0.92 -41.29
CA GLY A 213 -1.08 -1.75 -42.43
C GLY A 213 -2.16 -1.83 -43.50
N GLY A 214 -3.41 -2.07 -43.11
CA GLY A 214 -4.57 -2.06 -44.01
C GLY A 214 -4.77 -0.71 -44.69
N THR A 215 -4.67 0.39 -43.94
CA THR A 215 -4.82 1.75 -44.48
C THR A 215 -3.72 2.08 -45.49
N SER A 216 -2.46 1.76 -45.17
CA SER A 216 -1.33 1.95 -46.07
C SER A 216 -1.44 1.10 -47.35
N LEU A 217 -1.94 -0.13 -47.23
CA LEU A 217 -2.12 -1.03 -48.36
C LEU A 217 -3.25 -0.53 -49.28
N LEU A 218 -4.36 -0.05 -48.69
CA LEU A 218 -5.46 0.56 -49.44
C LEU A 218 -5.02 1.84 -50.15
N PHE A 219 -4.25 2.69 -49.48
CA PHE A 219 -3.67 3.91 -50.07
C PHE A 219 -2.67 3.61 -51.19
N GLY A 220 -1.84 2.58 -51.02
CA GLY A 220 -0.93 2.10 -52.06
C GLY A 220 -1.68 1.55 -53.29
N LEU A 221 -2.77 0.81 -53.06
CA LEU A 221 -3.60 0.29 -54.15
C LEU A 221 -4.34 1.41 -54.88
N THR A 222 -4.96 2.36 -54.17
CA THR A 222 -5.67 3.47 -54.83
C THR A 222 -4.74 4.38 -55.62
N THR A 223 -3.52 4.63 -55.14
CA THR A 223 -2.51 5.41 -55.90
C THR A 223 -1.97 4.64 -57.10
N TYR A 224 -1.75 3.33 -56.98
CA TYR A 224 -1.33 2.48 -58.10
C TYR A 224 -2.40 2.38 -59.19
N PHE A 225 -3.65 2.09 -58.83
CA PHE A 225 -4.76 1.99 -59.78
C PHE A 225 -5.22 3.35 -60.31
N GLY A 226 -5.18 4.41 -59.49
CA GLY A 226 -5.52 5.79 -59.91
C GLY A 226 -4.45 6.43 -60.81
N GLY A 227 -3.17 6.11 -60.59
CA GLY A 227 -2.08 6.51 -61.49
C GLY A 227 -2.17 5.83 -62.87
N LEU A 228 -2.69 4.59 -62.92
CA LEU A 228 -2.95 3.86 -64.16
C LEU A 228 -4.09 4.44 -65.00
N THR A 229 -5.07 5.12 -64.38
CA THR A 229 -6.16 5.78 -65.12
C THR A 229 -5.75 7.10 -65.77
N GLN A 230 -4.74 7.80 -65.25
CA GLN A 230 -4.31 9.09 -65.79
C GLN A 230 -3.40 8.98 -67.02
N PHE A 231 -2.72 7.84 -67.21
CA PHE A 231 -1.90 7.56 -68.39
C PHE A 231 -2.67 6.94 -69.58
N ARG A 232 -3.96 6.66 -69.41
CA ARG A 232 -4.78 6.02 -70.47
C ARG A 232 -5.56 7.03 -71.33
N ASP A 233 -5.61 8.30 -70.92
CA ASP A 233 -6.27 9.40 -71.64
C ASP A 233 -5.28 10.49 -72.12
N SER A 234 -3.99 10.16 -72.28
CA SER A 234 -2.97 11.04 -72.92
C SER A 234 -2.59 10.53 -74.31
#